data_AF-A0A402AY37-F1
#
_entry.id   AF-A0A402AY37-F1
#
_cell.length_a   1.000
_cell.length_b   1.000
_cell.length_c   1.000
_cell.angle_alpha   90.00
_cell.angle_beta   90.00
_cell.angle_gamma   90.00
#
_symmetry.space_group_name_H-M   'P 1'
#
loop_
_entity.id
_entity.type
_entity.pdbx_description
1 polymer ?
#
loop_
_entity_poly.entity_id
_entity_poly.type
_entity_poly.pdbx_seq_one_letter_code
_entity_poly.pdbx_strand_id
1 'polypeptide(L)'
;MPIEATGATFRSYISNLDFDQVAEMAISQNDAGYLLTAGEQMLRECRSLLPQILEDLHGERPDGIIYDQTALWGRMLAQILHTPAIIVRPGYASNAYFKLFSILTPPASPPVLEEMNARLAYLNAQLHTLCAEYSIPAFDLTDISTHAEPLTLVTLPRTFQYAGETFDARFQFVGPCILPRYNGSDFPLERLRKQPTLYISLGTSFNEHRNFYQTCLSAFADTPWQVVMALGKHSSPADLGPVPDNFIVHPYVPQLDVLARSSIFISHGGMNSIMEALSYGVPLIIIPQLPEQELTARRVVELDLG
;
A
#
# COMPACT_ATOMS: atom_id res chain seq x y z
N MET A 1 -10.03 -8.41 13.22
CA MET A 1 -11.33 -9.10 13.20
C MET A 1 -11.41 -9.93 11.93
N PRO A 2 -11.96 -11.15 11.97
CA PRO A 2 -12.31 -11.90 10.77
C PRO A 2 -13.29 -11.07 9.93
N ILE A 3 -13.22 -11.17 8.60
CA ILE A 3 -14.14 -10.45 7.70
C ILE A 3 -15.60 -10.86 7.95
N GLU A 4 -15.81 -12.06 8.45
CA GLU A 4 -17.09 -12.65 8.83
C GLU A 4 -17.79 -11.91 9.97
N ALA A 5 -17.04 -11.19 10.82
CA ALA A 5 -17.64 -10.34 11.86
C ALA A 5 -18.47 -9.19 11.28
N THR A 6 -18.30 -8.87 10.00
CA THR A 6 -19.10 -7.87 9.27
C THR A 6 -20.39 -8.45 8.68
N GLY A 7 -20.63 -9.75 8.82
CA GLY A 7 -21.71 -10.48 8.13
C GLY A 7 -21.34 -10.96 6.72
N ALA A 8 -20.11 -10.67 6.26
CA ALA A 8 -19.60 -11.20 5.01
C ALA A 8 -19.31 -12.71 5.10
N THR A 9 -19.38 -13.40 3.97
CA THR A 9 -18.90 -14.78 3.84
C THR A 9 -17.53 -14.76 3.19
N PHE A 10 -16.50 -15.26 3.88
CA PHE A 10 -15.17 -15.39 3.28
C PHE A 10 -15.15 -16.52 2.27
N ARG A 11 -14.58 -16.24 1.10
CA ARG A 11 -14.33 -17.21 0.03
C ARG A 11 -12.88 -17.08 -0.41
N SER A 12 -12.13 -18.17 -0.30
CA SER A 12 -10.70 -18.20 -0.61
C SER A 12 -10.45 -18.53 -2.08
N TYR A 13 -9.36 -18.00 -2.61
CA TYR A 13 -8.78 -18.39 -3.89
C TYR A 13 -7.28 -18.66 -3.72
N ILE A 14 -6.67 -19.35 -4.68
CA ILE A 14 -5.23 -19.60 -4.69
C ILE A 14 -4.57 -18.51 -5.53
N SER A 15 -3.77 -17.67 -4.87
CA SER A 15 -2.98 -16.62 -5.49
C SER A 15 -1.62 -17.15 -5.97
N ASN A 16 -1.20 -16.74 -7.15
CA ASN A 16 0.15 -17.01 -7.66
C ASN A 16 1.10 -15.83 -7.39
N LEU A 17 0.62 -14.77 -6.74
CA LEU A 17 1.45 -13.62 -6.39
C LEU A 17 2.37 -13.98 -5.22
N ASP A 18 3.66 -13.97 -5.51
CA ASP A 18 4.70 -13.91 -4.49
C ASP A 18 4.94 -12.44 -4.12
N PHE A 19 4.34 -12.02 -3.00
CA PHE A 19 4.44 -10.63 -2.54
C PHE A 19 5.87 -10.24 -2.14
N ASP A 20 6.69 -11.18 -1.70
CA ASP A 20 8.08 -10.94 -1.31
C ASP A 20 8.93 -10.71 -2.57
N GLN A 21 8.71 -11.52 -3.61
CA GLN A 21 9.34 -11.31 -4.91
C GLN A 21 8.92 -9.97 -5.56
N VAL A 22 7.63 -9.62 -5.50
CA VAL A 22 7.14 -8.33 -6.02
C VAL A 22 7.79 -7.16 -5.28
N ALA A 23 8.01 -7.32 -3.96
CA ALA A 23 8.69 -6.33 -3.14
C ALA A 23 10.18 -6.20 -3.53
N GLU A 24 10.92 -7.30 -3.61
CA GLU A 24 12.35 -7.29 -4.03
C GLU A 24 12.56 -6.67 -5.42
N MET A 25 11.63 -6.90 -6.34
CA MET A 25 11.66 -6.29 -7.68
C MET A 25 11.47 -4.78 -7.66
N ALA A 26 10.72 -4.24 -6.68
CA ALA A 26 10.54 -2.80 -6.50
C ALA A 26 11.82 -2.07 -6.10
N ILE A 27 12.74 -2.76 -5.42
CA ILE A 27 14.02 -2.20 -4.97
C ILE A 27 15.09 -2.25 -6.06
N SER A 28 15.05 -3.27 -6.93
CA SER A 28 16.14 -3.60 -7.86
C SER A 28 16.00 -3.01 -9.27
N GLN A 29 14.81 -2.53 -9.65
CA GLN A 29 14.55 -1.97 -10.98
C GLN A 29 14.45 -0.45 -10.93
N ASN A 30 14.86 0.22 -12.02
CA ASN A 30 14.46 1.61 -12.25
C ASN A 30 12.92 1.69 -12.34
N ASP A 31 12.30 2.74 -11.81
CA ASP A 31 10.87 2.84 -11.50
C ASP A 31 9.93 2.41 -12.64
N ALA A 32 10.35 2.68 -13.88
CA ALA A 32 9.62 2.33 -15.08
C ALA A 32 9.55 0.81 -15.36
N GLY A 33 10.63 0.09 -15.08
CA GLY A 33 10.69 -1.38 -15.21
C GLY A 33 9.83 -2.07 -14.16
N TYR A 34 9.80 -1.51 -12.95
CA TYR A 34 8.98 -2.02 -11.85
C TYR A 34 7.50 -2.06 -12.24
N LEU A 35 6.96 -1.01 -12.84
CA LEU A 35 5.54 -0.94 -13.22
C LEU A 35 5.14 -1.97 -14.26
N LEU A 36 5.99 -2.17 -15.27
CA LEU A 36 5.74 -3.19 -16.29
C LEU A 36 5.80 -4.59 -15.67
N THR A 37 6.72 -4.80 -14.74
CA THR A 37 6.84 -6.06 -14.00
C THR A 37 5.63 -6.31 -13.08
N ALA A 38 5.17 -5.30 -12.35
CA ALA A 38 3.96 -5.37 -11.54
C ALA A 38 2.73 -5.65 -12.41
N GLY A 39 2.56 -4.91 -13.52
CA GLY A 39 1.47 -5.12 -14.47
C GLY A 39 1.46 -6.53 -15.08
N GLU A 40 2.64 -7.09 -15.38
CA GLU A 40 2.78 -8.47 -15.85
C GLU A 40 2.35 -9.49 -14.80
N GLN A 41 2.72 -9.29 -13.53
CA GLN A 41 2.30 -10.16 -12.43
C GLN A 41 0.79 -10.08 -12.20
N MET A 42 0.21 -8.88 -12.26
CA MET A 42 -1.23 -8.67 -12.14
C MET A 42 -2.00 -9.34 -13.29
N LEU A 43 -1.47 -9.29 -14.51
CA LEU A 43 -2.04 -10.00 -15.66
C LEU A 43 -1.98 -11.52 -15.48
N ARG A 44 -0.85 -12.06 -15.00
CA ARG A 44 -0.72 -13.48 -14.66
C ARG A 44 -1.73 -13.88 -13.58
N GLU A 45 -1.87 -13.06 -12.56
CA GLU A 45 -2.83 -13.27 -11.48
C GLU A 45 -4.27 -13.27 -12.00
N CYS A 46 -4.64 -12.34 -12.88
CA CYS A 46 -5.97 -12.31 -13.50
C CYS A 46 -6.30 -13.62 -14.23
N ARG A 47 -5.35 -14.16 -15.00
CA ARG A 47 -5.53 -15.45 -15.71
C ARG A 47 -5.77 -16.61 -14.75
N SER A 48 -5.18 -16.56 -13.56
CA SER A 48 -5.37 -17.58 -12.52
C SER A 48 -6.68 -17.41 -11.75
N LEU A 49 -7.01 -16.18 -11.34
CA LEU A 49 -8.11 -15.91 -10.43
C LEU A 49 -9.48 -15.88 -11.09
N LEU A 50 -9.58 -15.41 -12.35
CA LEU A 50 -10.88 -15.28 -13.01
C LEU A 50 -11.65 -16.61 -13.11
N PRO A 51 -11.06 -17.73 -13.57
CA PRO A 51 -11.76 -19.01 -13.59
C PRO A 51 -12.17 -19.47 -12.19
N GLN A 52 -11.28 -19.33 -11.19
CA GLN A 52 -11.55 -19.73 -9.81
C GLN A 52 -12.74 -18.98 -9.20
N ILE A 53 -12.77 -17.66 -9.37
CA ILE A 53 -13.84 -16.82 -8.84
C ILE A 53 -15.17 -17.08 -9.57
N LEU A 54 -15.14 -17.23 -10.90
CA LEU A 54 -16.35 -17.52 -11.68
C LEU A 54 -16.93 -18.90 -11.35
N GLU A 55 -16.08 -19.88 -11.09
CA GLU A 55 -16.50 -21.21 -10.64
C GLU A 55 -17.11 -21.16 -9.23
N ASP A 56 -16.44 -20.50 -8.29
CA ASP A 56 -16.88 -20.36 -6.90
C ASP A 56 -18.21 -19.60 -6.78
N LEU A 57 -18.45 -18.58 -7.62
CA LEU A 57 -19.72 -17.89 -7.65
C LEU A 57 -20.90 -18.83 -7.94
N HIS A 58 -20.69 -20.00 -8.56
CA HIS A 58 -21.74 -21.00 -8.84
C HIS A 58 -23.01 -20.41 -9.49
N GLY A 59 -22.87 -19.36 -10.30
CA GLY A 59 -23.98 -18.65 -10.94
C GLY A 59 -24.64 -17.56 -10.09
N GLU A 60 -24.19 -17.33 -8.86
CA GLU A 60 -24.52 -16.14 -8.07
C GLU A 60 -24.12 -14.88 -8.83
N ARG A 61 -24.97 -13.86 -8.77
CA ARG A 61 -24.71 -12.54 -9.36
C ARG A 61 -24.69 -11.49 -8.26
N PRO A 62 -23.51 -10.97 -7.90
CA PRO A 62 -23.43 -9.86 -6.96
C PRO A 62 -24.17 -8.63 -7.52
N ASP A 63 -24.84 -7.90 -6.64
CA ASP A 63 -25.46 -6.60 -6.99
C ASP A 63 -24.41 -5.50 -7.20
N GLY A 64 -23.19 -5.70 -6.67
CA GLY A 64 -22.07 -4.78 -6.80
C GLY A 64 -20.74 -5.49 -6.55
N ILE A 65 -19.66 -4.96 -7.13
CA ILE A 65 -18.29 -5.45 -6.91
C ILE A 65 -17.44 -4.32 -6.35
N ILE A 66 -16.80 -4.55 -5.20
CA ILE A 66 -15.82 -3.62 -4.65
C ILE A 66 -14.44 -4.26 -4.80
N TYR A 67 -13.49 -3.55 -5.38
CA TYR A 67 -12.15 -4.08 -5.63
C TYR A 67 -11.06 -3.04 -5.41
N ASP A 68 -9.89 -3.51 -4.99
CA ASP A 68 -8.69 -2.68 -4.86
C ASP A 68 -8.18 -2.24 -6.25
N GLN A 69 -7.56 -1.07 -6.35
CA GLN A 69 -7.01 -0.56 -7.62
C GLN A 69 -6.04 -1.52 -8.32
N THR A 70 -5.33 -2.36 -7.56
CA THR A 70 -4.37 -3.34 -8.07
C THR A 70 -5.03 -4.67 -8.45
N ALA A 71 -6.26 -4.93 -8.00
CA ALA A 71 -7.02 -6.13 -8.31
C ALA A 71 -7.68 -6.00 -9.69
N LEU A 72 -6.89 -6.07 -10.76
CA LEU A 72 -7.36 -5.92 -12.15
C LEU A 72 -8.50 -6.89 -12.51
N TRP A 73 -8.51 -8.09 -11.89
CA TRP A 73 -9.59 -9.06 -12.03
C TRP A 73 -10.94 -8.54 -11.53
N GLY A 74 -10.98 -7.61 -10.56
CA GLY A 74 -12.22 -6.99 -10.09
C GLY A 74 -12.92 -6.18 -11.19
N ARG A 75 -12.15 -5.42 -11.99
CA ARG A 75 -12.67 -4.73 -13.18
C ARG A 75 -13.20 -5.72 -14.22
N MET A 76 -12.41 -6.77 -14.49
CA MET A 76 -12.81 -7.78 -15.47
C MET A 76 -14.08 -8.51 -15.04
N LEU A 77 -14.20 -8.90 -13.76
CA LEU A 77 -15.40 -9.52 -13.21
C LEU A 77 -16.62 -8.61 -13.34
N ALA A 78 -16.48 -7.31 -13.07
CA ALA A 78 -17.56 -6.34 -13.26
C ALA A 78 -18.05 -6.29 -14.72
N GLN A 79 -17.12 -6.32 -15.67
CA GLN A 79 -17.46 -6.35 -17.10
C GLN A 79 -18.07 -7.68 -17.53
N ILE A 80 -17.56 -8.82 -17.06
CA ILE A 80 -18.06 -10.18 -17.36
C ILE A 80 -19.48 -10.37 -16.83
N LEU A 81 -19.72 -9.96 -15.58
CA LEU A 81 -21.00 -10.18 -14.90
C LEU A 81 -22.03 -9.09 -15.21
N HIS A 82 -21.60 -7.99 -15.83
CA HIS A 82 -22.37 -6.77 -16.05
C HIS A 82 -22.88 -6.17 -14.74
N THR A 83 -22.02 -6.14 -13.72
CA THR A 83 -22.33 -5.69 -12.36
C THR A 83 -21.68 -4.32 -12.10
N PRO A 84 -22.40 -3.35 -11.49
CA PRO A 84 -21.82 -2.09 -11.06
C PRO A 84 -20.61 -2.30 -10.13
N ALA A 85 -19.58 -1.47 -10.27
CA ALA A 85 -18.37 -1.63 -9.48
C ALA A 85 -17.92 -0.35 -8.76
N ILE A 86 -17.15 -0.56 -7.69
CA ILE A 86 -16.51 0.46 -6.87
C ILE A 86 -15.02 0.13 -6.78
N ILE A 87 -14.16 1.09 -7.10
CA ILE A 87 -12.72 0.97 -6.84
C ILE A 87 -12.42 1.52 -5.46
N VAL A 88 -11.59 0.82 -4.69
CA VAL A 88 -10.94 1.35 -3.49
C VAL A 88 -9.48 1.65 -3.80
N ARG A 89 -9.04 2.87 -3.48
CA ARG A 89 -7.66 3.35 -3.64
C ARG A 89 -7.05 3.60 -2.26
N PRO A 90 -6.16 2.71 -1.78
CA PRO A 90 -5.50 2.88 -0.48
C PRO A 90 -4.37 3.93 -0.50
N GLY A 91 -3.94 4.34 -1.71
CA GLY A 91 -2.89 5.33 -1.96
C GLY A 91 -3.42 6.55 -2.74
N TYR A 92 -2.50 7.28 -3.36
CA TYR A 92 -2.85 8.39 -4.23
C TYR A 92 -3.69 7.92 -5.43
N ALA A 93 -4.74 8.68 -5.75
CA ALA A 93 -5.45 8.53 -7.01
C ALA A 93 -4.70 9.22 -8.14
N SER A 94 -4.90 8.78 -9.38
CA SER A 94 -4.38 9.45 -10.59
C SER A 94 -5.51 9.94 -11.50
N ASN A 95 -5.25 11.02 -12.23
CA ASN A 95 -6.11 11.56 -13.28
C ASN A 95 -5.24 12.22 -14.37
N ALA A 96 -5.84 13.06 -15.23
CA ALA A 96 -5.10 13.77 -16.28
C ALA A 96 -4.08 14.80 -15.75
N TYR A 97 -4.26 15.33 -14.54
CA TYR A 97 -3.45 16.39 -13.94
C TYR A 97 -2.36 15.85 -13.00
N PHE A 98 -2.64 14.73 -12.33
CA PHE A 98 -1.69 14.03 -11.49
C PHE A 98 -1.61 12.56 -11.90
N LYS A 99 -0.42 12.15 -12.34
CA LYS A 99 -0.11 10.76 -12.66
C LYS A 99 0.96 10.29 -11.70
N LEU A 100 0.56 9.43 -10.76
CA LEU A 100 1.43 8.95 -9.68
C LEU A 100 2.81 8.53 -10.21
N PHE A 101 2.83 7.73 -11.26
CA PHE A 101 4.05 7.13 -11.78
C PHE A 101 4.89 8.01 -12.71
N SER A 102 4.33 9.06 -13.31
CA SER A 102 5.13 9.96 -14.16
C SER A 102 6.06 10.85 -13.34
N ILE A 103 5.74 11.09 -12.07
CA ILE A 103 6.56 11.89 -11.16
C ILE A 103 7.70 11.06 -10.58
N LEU A 104 7.47 9.74 -10.49
CA LEU A 104 8.44 8.78 -9.97
C LEU A 104 9.49 8.45 -11.03
N THR A 105 9.07 8.25 -12.27
CA THR A 105 9.97 7.75 -13.33
C THR A 105 10.98 8.80 -13.80
N PRO A 106 12.30 8.59 -13.61
CA PRO A 106 13.31 9.47 -14.19
C PRO A 106 13.33 9.35 -15.73
N PRO A 107 13.77 10.40 -16.46
CA PRO A 107 13.83 10.36 -17.92
C PRO A 107 14.74 9.21 -18.39
N ALA A 108 14.18 8.27 -19.13
CA ALA A 108 14.90 7.14 -19.70
C ALA A 108 15.63 7.56 -21.00
N SER A 109 16.74 6.88 -21.30
CA SER A 109 17.40 7.03 -22.60
C SER A 109 16.52 6.47 -23.73
N PRO A 110 16.64 6.96 -24.97
CA PRO A 110 15.80 6.48 -26.07
C PRO A 110 15.76 4.95 -26.25
N PRO A 111 16.88 4.21 -26.16
CA PRO A 111 16.86 2.74 -26.26
C PRO A 111 16.05 2.07 -25.14
N VAL A 112 16.16 2.57 -23.90
CA VAL A 112 15.40 2.04 -22.76
C VAL A 112 13.91 2.32 -22.94
N LEU A 113 13.55 3.50 -23.44
CA LEU A 113 12.16 3.85 -23.73
C LEU A 113 11.57 2.97 -24.83
N GLU A 114 12.34 2.66 -25.88
CA GLU A 114 11.92 1.76 -26.95
C GLU A 114 11.67 0.33 -26.44
N GLU A 115 12.57 -0.20 -25.61
CA GLU A 115 12.41 -1.51 -24.96
C GLU A 115 11.17 -1.55 -24.06
N MET A 116 10.97 -0.52 -23.24
CA MET A 116 9.80 -0.40 -22.37
C MET A 116 8.50 -0.34 -23.17
N ASN A 117 8.47 0.44 -24.25
CA ASN A 117 7.30 0.55 -25.12
C ASN A 117 6.98 -0.78 -25.81
N ALA A 118 8.01 -1.51 -26.26
CA ALA A 118 7.84 -2.85 -26.82
C ALA A 118 7.28 -3.84 -25.79
N ARG A 119 7.79 -3.82 -24.55
CA ARG A 119 7.30 -4.66 -23.45
C ARG A 119 5.86 -4.29 -23.07
N LEU A 120 5.54 -3.00 -22.96
CA LEU A 120 4.17 -2.53 -22.69
C LEU A 120 3.20 -2.98 -23.78
N ALA A 121 3.58 -2.82 -25.07
CA ALA A 121 2.76 -3.26 -26.19
C ALA A 121 2.51 -4.77 -26.16
N TYR A 122 3.53 -5.57 -25.85
CA TYR A 122 3.39 -7.02 -25.68
C TYR A 122 2.42 -7.37 -24.56
N LEU A 123 2.55 -6.74 -23.38
CA LEU A 123 1.66 -7.00 -22.25
C LEU A 123 0.22 -6.54 -22.53
N ASN A 124 0.02 -5.40 -23.20
CA ASN A 124 -1.31 -4.95 -23.61
C ASN A 124 -1.94 -5.93 -24.60
N ALA A 125 -1.20 -6.47 -25.57
CA ALA A 125 -1.71 -7.49 -26.49
C ALA A 125 -2.16 -8.76 -25.75
N GLN A 126 -1.42 -9.17 -24.71
CA GLN A 126 -1.80 -10.30 -23.87
C GLN A 126 -3.05 -10.01 -23.03
N LEU A 127 -3.20 -8.80 -22.51
CA LEU A 127 -4.41 -8.36 -21.81
C LEU A 127 -5.61 -8.26 -22.75
N HIS A 128 -5.44 -7.76 -23.96
CA HIS A 128 -6.50 -7.70 -24.97
C HIS A 128 -6.97 -9.09 -25.39
N THR A 129 -6.04 -10.03 -25.53
CA THR A 129 -6.37 -11.45 -25.79
C THR A 129 -7.23 -12.00 -24.66
N LEU A 130 -6.85 -11.75 -23.40
CA LEU A 130 -7.64 -12.15 -22.24
C LEU A 130 -9.03 -11.49 -22.23
N CYS A 131 -9.13 -10.20 -22.56
CA CYS A 131 -10.41 -9.51 -22.67
C CYS A 131 -11.32 -10.16 -23.73
N ALA A 132 -10.74 -10.55 -24.88
CA ALA A 132 -11.46 -11.25 -25.95
C ALA A 132 -11.93 -12.65 -25.52
N GLU A 133 -11.11 -13.41 -24.80
CA GLU A 133 -11.49 -14.73 -24.22
C GLU A 133 -12.77 -14.63 -23.38
N TYR A 134 -12.92 -13.54 -22.63
CA TYR A 134 -14.08 -13.28 -21.77
C TYR A 134 -15.17 -12.40 -22.42
N SER A 135 -15.02 -12.04 -23.70
CA SER A 135 -15.96 -11.19 -24.45
C SER A 135 -16.24 -9.82 -23.78
N ILE A 136 -15.22 -9.22 -23.16
CA ILE A 136 -15.30 -7.89 -22.52
C ILE A 136 -14.57 -6.82 -23.34
N PRO A 137 -14.92 -5.52 -23.19
CA PRO A 137 -14.20 -4.44 -23.85
C PRO A 137 -12.72 -4.41 -23.47
N ALA A 138 -11.84 -4.31 -24.46
CA ALA A 138 -10.40 -4.25 -24.24
C ALA A 138 -10.00 -2.96 -23.51
N PHE A 139 -8.95 -3.06 -22.69
CA PHE A 139 -8.30 -1.95 -22.01
C PHE A 139 -6.80 -2.23 -21.84
N ASP A 140 -6.03 -1.20 -21.51
CA ASP A 140 -4.57 -1.26 -21.41
C ASP A 140 -4.10 -1.34 -19.95
N LEU A 141 -2.87 -1.82 -19.72
CA LEU A 141 -2.26 -1.86 -18.39
C LEU A 141 -2.15 -0.49 -17.72
N THR A 142 -2.07 0.59 -18.50
CA THR A 142 -2.03 1.96 -17.95
C THR A 142 -3.28 2.28 -17.11
N ASP A 143 -4.40 1.63 -17.42
CA ASP A 143 -5.66 1.81 -16.73
C ASP A 143 -5.64 1.36 -15.26
N ILE A 144 -4.71 0.47 -14.87
CA ILE A 144 -4.54 0.09 -13.45
C ILE A 144 -4.41 1.35 -12.58
N SER A 145 -3.68 2.34 -13.09
CA SER A 145 -3.46 3.61 -12.39
C SER A 145 -4.52 4.67 -12.68
N THR A 146 -5.07 4.72 -13.91
CA THR A 146 -5.90 5.84 -14.37
C THR A 146 -7.39 5.57 -14.46
N HIS A 147 -7.83 4.31 -14.45
CA HIS A 147 -9.25 3.97 -14.55
C HIS A 147 -10.00 4.38 -13.29
N ALA A 148 -11.25 4.80 -13.47
CA ALA A 148 -12.15 5.12 -12.37
C ALA A 148 -13.53 4.58 -12.68
N GLU A 149 -14.08 3.84 -11.72
CA GLU A 149 -15.49 3.48 -11.73
C GLU A 149 -16.36 4.71 -11.43
N PRO A 150 -17.68 4.66 -11.71
CA PRO A 150 -18.60 5.72 -11.34
C PRO A 150 -18.52 6.14 -9.87
N LEU A 151 -18.09 5.22 -8.99
CA LEU A 151 -17.70 5.49 -7.62
C LEU A 151 -16.31 4.91 -7.34
N THR A 152 -15.37 5.79 -6.96
CA THR A 152 -14.01 5.45 -6.54
C THR A 152 -13.79 6.01 -5.14
N LEU A 153 -13.56 5.14 -4.17
CA LEU A 153 -13.25 5.51 -2.79
C LEU A 153 -11.73 5.69 -2.64
N VAL A 154 -11.31 6.86 -2.18
CA VAL A 154 -9.91 7.17 -1.93
C VAL A 154 -9.72 7.31 -0.42
N THR A 155 -8.91 6.45 0.19
CA THR A 155 -8.82 6.33 1.67
C THR A 155 -7.82 7.31 2.30
N LEU A 156 -7.72 8.50 1.73
CA LEU A 156 -6.97 9.63 2.24
C LEU A 156 -7.78 10.93 2.05
N PRO A 157 -7.52 11.99 2.83
CA PRO A 157 -8.20 13.27 2.66
C PRO A 157 -7.88 13.91 1.31
N ARG A 158 -8.87 14.60 0.71
CA ARG A 158 -8.65 15.38 -0.54
C ARG A 158 -7.53 16.40 -0.41
N THR A 159 -7.35 16.97 0.78
CA THR A 159 -6.26 17.91 1.09
C THR A 159 -4.88 17.27 1.07
N PHE A 160 -4.78 15.95 1.30
CA PHE A 160 -3.52 15.22 1.20
C PHE A 160 -3.22 14.78 -0.23
N GLN A 161 -4.25 14.52 -1.04
CA GLN A 161 -4.11 14.17 -2.45
C GLN A 161 -3.42 15.30 -3.26
N TYR A 162 -2.42 14.92 -4.05
CA TYR A 162 -1.86 15.81 -5.06
C TYR A 162 -2.91 16.22 -6.10
N ALA A 163 -2.99 17.52 -6.38
CA ALA A 163 -4.00 18.09 -7.27
C ALA A 163 -5.44 17.69 -6.90
N GLY A 164 -5.76 17.59 -5.59
CA GLY A 164 -7.05 17.12 -5.09
C GLY A 164 -8.28 17.83 -5.68
N GLU A 165 -8.16 19.11 -6.04
CA GLU A 165 -9.23 19.91 -6.67
C GLU A 165 -9.54 19.50 -8.12
N THR A 166 -8.66 18.73 -8.76
CA THR A 166 -8.83 18.29 -10.16
C THR A 166 -9.62 16.98 -10.28
N PHE A 167 -9.94 16.33 -9.16
CA PHE A 167 -10.68 15.08 -9.14
C PHE A 167 -12.19 15.34 -9.14
N ASP A 168 -12.87 14.79 -10.15
CA ASP A 168 -14.31 14.91 -10.35
C ASP A 168 -15.14 14.11 -9.32
N ALA A 169 -16.47 14.18 -9.46
CA ALA A 169 -17.42 13.58 -8.53
C ALA A 169 -17.34 12.04 -8.41
N ARG A 170 -16.67 11.35 -9.34
CA ARG A 170 -16.44 9.90 -9.23
C ARG A 170 -15.52 9.57 -8.05
N PHE A 171 -14.67 10.50 -7.63
CA PHE A 171 -13.69 10.28 -6.56
C PHE A 171 -14.21 10.82 -5.23
N GLN A 172 -14.50 9.92 -4.31
CA GLN A 172 -14.90 10.21 -2.94
C GLN A 172 -13.71 10.00 -2.01
N PHE A 173 -13.15 11.11 -1.51
CA PHE A 173 -12.05 11.11 -0.55
C PHE A 173 -12.60 10.94 0.85
N VAL A 174 -12.62 9.69 1.32
CA VAL A 174 -13.29 9.31 2.58
C VAL A 174 -12.35 9.38 3.80
N GLY A 175 -11.07 9.70 3.59
CA GLY A 175 -10.06 9.62 4.63
C GLY A 175 -9.73 8.16 4.99
N PRO A 176 -8.88 7.93 6.01
CA PRO A 176 -8.49 6.58 6.36
C PRO A 176 -9.63 5.77 6.98
N CYS A 177 -9.82 4.56 6.48
CA CYS A 177 -10.77 3.59 7.02
C CYS A 177 -10.14 2.80 8.18
N ILE A 178 -10.06 3.42 9.36
CA ILE A 178 -9.42 2.83 10.54
C ILE A 178 -10.44 2.04 11.36
N LEU A 179 -10.26 0.73 11.43
CA LEU A 179 -11.03 -0.14 12.33
C LEU A 179 -10.20 -0.46 13.58
N PRO A 180 -10.82 -0.61 14.76
CA PRO A 180 -10.16 -1.13 15.94
C PRO A 180 -9.49 -2.48 15.64
N ARG A 181 -8.16 -2.52 15.75
CA ARG A 181 -7.39 -3.76 15.60
C ARG A 181 -7.25 -4.38 16.99
N TYR A 182 -8.23 -5.18 17.37
CA TYR A 182 -8.12 -5.96 18.61
C TYR A 182 -7.08 -7.06 18.41
N ASN A 183 -5.85 -6.76 18.78
CA ASN A 183 -4.81 -7.74 18.93
C ASN A 183 -4.68 -7.97 20.42
N GLY A 184 -4.98 -9.18 20.89
CA GLY A 184 -4.64 -9.61 22.25
C GLY A 184 -3.12 -9.73 22.41
N SER A 185 -2.37 -8.70 22.05
CA SER A 185 -0.92 -8.67 22.12
C SER A 185 -0.52 -8.43 23.57
N ASP A 186 0.46 -9.20 24.05
CA ASP A 186 1.13 -8.99 25.35
C ASP A 186 2.05 -7.74 25.33
N PHE A 187 1.78 -6.78 24.45
CA PHE A 187 2.57 -5.55 24.32
C PHE A 187 2.33 -4.66 25.56
N PRO A 188 3.39 -4.21 26.25
CA PRO A 188 3.29 -3.50 27.53
C PRO A 188 2.90 -2.02 27.36
N LEU A 189 1.67 -1.76 26.91
CA LEU A 189 1.14 -0.40 26.64
C LEU A 189 1.21 0.53 27.86
N GLU A 190 1.16 -0.01 29.08
CA GLU A 190 1.26 0.73 30.33
C GLU A 190 2.61 1.44 30.52
N ARG A 191 3.67 0.98 29.83
CA ARG A 191 4.99 1.64 29.83
C ARG A 191 4.97 2.99 29.10
N LEU A 192 4.01 3.21 28.18
CA LEU A 192 3.97 4.40 27.32
C LEU A 192 3.23 5.61 27.93
N ARG A 193 3.37 5.85 29.24
CA ARG A 193 2.55 6.86 29.96
C ARG A 193 3.31 8.05 30.54
N LYS A 194 4.62 7.93 30.77
CA LYS A 194 5.38 8.90 31.56
C LYS A 194 6.35 9.73 30.71
N GLN A 195 7.03 9.07 29.79
CA GLN A 195 8.01 9.69 28.90
C GLN A 195 7.37 10.03 27.55
N PRO A 196 7.87 11.05 26.83
CA PRO A 196 7.52 11.22 25.43
C PRO A 196 7.91 9.97 24.65
N THR A 197 6.99 9.48 23.81
CA THR A 197 7.16 8.20 23.11
C THR A 197 7.57 8.46 21.67
N LEU A 198 8.67 7.84 21.25
CA LEU A 198 9.11 7.79 19.85
C LEU A 198 8.74 6.44 19.27
N TYR A 199 7.86 6.42 18.26
CA TYR A 199 7.57 5.20 17.54
C TYR A 199 8.44 5.09 16.28
N ILE A 200 8.98 3.91 16.01
CA ILE A 200 9.82 3.62 14.84
C ILE A 200 9.27 2.36 14.15
N SER A 201 8.88 2.49 12.89
CA SER A 201 8.45 1.35 12.07
C SER A 201 8.67 1.59 10.58
N LEU A 202 9.28 0.61 9.91
CA LEU A 202 9.45 0.61 8.46
C LEU A 202 8.36 -0.17 7.71
N GLY A 203 7.22 -0.46 8.37
CA GLY A 203 6.11 -1.19 7.77
C GLY A 203 6.33 -2.69 7.72
N THR A 204 5.56 -3.38 6.88
CA THR A 204 5.52 -4.86 6.85
C THR A 204 6.31 -5.48 5.71
N SER A 205 6.51 -4.75 4.60
CA SER A 205 7.10 -5.29 3.37
C SER A 205 8.60 -5.02 3.24
N PHE A 206 9.06 -3.85 3.71
CA PHE A 206 10.44 -3.41 3.53
C PHE A 206 11.07 -2.98 4.85
N ASN A 207 11.25 -3.94 5.75
CA ASN A 207 11.64 -3.69 7.12
C ASN A 207 12.94 -4.39 7.55
N GLU A 208 13.61 -5.14 6.68
CA GLU A 208 14.88 -5.84 6.98
C GLU A 208 16.11 -4.91 6.97
N HIS A 209 16.02 -3.79 7.69
CA HIS A 209 17.06 -2.75 7.71
C HIS A 209 17.83 -2.76 9.02
N ARG A 210 18.60 -3.82 9.26
CA ARG A 210 19.37 -4.00 10.50
C ARG A 210 20.24 -2.79 10.85
N ASN A 211 20.97 -2.25 9.86
CA ASN A 211 21.84 -1.09 10.07
C ASN A 211 21.05 0.15 10.49
N PHE A 212 19.83 0.33 9.95
CA PHE A 212 18.96 1.43 10.35
C PHE A 212 18.52 1.28 11.81
N TYR A 213 18.07 0.09 12.22
CA TYR A 213 17.66 -0.15 13.61
C TYR A 213 18.82 0.01 14.60
N GLN A 214 20.01 -0.49 14.27
CA GLN A 214 21.22 -0.29 15.10
C GLN A 214 21.62 1.18 15.20
N THR A 215 21.47 1.93 14.11
CA THR A 215 21.67 3.38 14.11
C THR A 215 20.67 4.06 15.06
N CYS A 216 19.39 3.67 15.01
CA CYS A 216 18.37 4.19 15.92
C CYS A 216 18.65 3.84 17.39
N LEU A 217 19.05 2.59 17.67
CA LEU A 217 19.46 2.17 19.01
C LEU A 217 20.58 3.07 19.54
N SER A 218 21.61 3.31 18.74
CA SER A 218 22.75 4.15 19.13
C SER A 218 22.36 5.62 19.30
N ALA A 219 21.48 6.15 18.44
CA ALA A 219 21.09 7.56 18.44
C ALA A 219 20.17 7.92 19.62
N PHE A 220 19.30 7.00 20.05
CA PHE A 220 18.31 7.27 21.09
C PHE A 220 18.55 6.51 22.41
N ALA A 221 19.67 5.79 22.54
CA ALA A 221 20.10 5.19 23.80
C ALA A 221 20.22 6.25 24.91
N ASP A 222 19.75 5.91 26.11
CA ASP A 222 19.86 6.74 27.31
C ASP A 222 19.27 8.17 27.20
N THR A 223 18.42 8.39 26.19
CA THR A 223 17.66 9.63 26.02
C THR A 223 16.40 9.60 26.91
N PRO A 224 15.76 10.74 27.19
CA PRO A 224 14.50 10.78 27.95
C PRO A 224 13.30 10.18 27.20
N TRP A 225 13.48 9.76 25.94
CA TRP A 225 12.42 9.17 25.12
C TRP A 225 12.23 7.69 25.46
N GLN A 226 10.97 7.27 25.57
CA GLN A 226 10.62 5.86 25.49
C GLN A 226 10.47 5.50 24.01
N VAL A 227 11.32 4.61 23.51
CA VAL A 227 11.30 4.22 22.10
C VAL A 227 10.54 2.91 21.93
N VAL A 228 9.58 2.89 21.00
CA VAL A 228 8.93 1.67 20.53
C VAL A 228 9.42 1.39 19.13
N MET A 229 10.00 0.22 18.90
CA MET A 229 10.56 -0.17 17.60
C MET A 229 9.91 -1.46 17.10
N ALA A 230 9.23 -1.37 15.96
CA ALA A 230 8.62 -2.50 15.28
C ALA A 230 9.53 -2.97 14.13
N LEU A 231 10.03 -4.21 14.21
CA LEU A 231 11.04 -4.74 13.29
C LEU A 231 10.46 -5.38 12.02
N GLY A 232 9.21 -5.84 12.06
CA GLY A 232 8.65 -6.72 11.03
C GLY A 232 8.77 -8.19 11.38
N LYS A 233 8.03 -9.04 10.67
CA LYS A 233 7.87 -10.47 10.99
C LYS A 233 9.14 -11.30 10.79
N HIS A 234 10.07 -10.83 9.96
CA HIS A 234 11.26 -11.58 9.56
C HIS A 234 12.51 -11.20 10.38
N SER A 235 12.41 -10.20 11.28
CA SER A 235 13.52 -9.72 12.10
C SER A 235 13.30 -9.99 13.60
N SER A 236 14.34 -10.42 14.31
CA SER A 236 14.31 -10.66 15.75
C SER A 236 15.07 -9.56 16.51
N PRO A 237 14.61 -9.15 17.71
CA PRO A 237 15.39 -8.27 18.58
C PRO A 237 16.79 -8.81 18.89
N ALA A 238 16.95 -10.15 18.92
CA ALA A 238 18.25 -10.80 19.16
C ALA A 238 19.30 -10.46 18.09
N ASP A 239 18.87 -10.11 16.87
CA ASP A 239 19.76 -9.78 15.76
C ASP A 239 20.35 -8.38 15.91
N LEU A 240 19.80 -7.52 16.76
CA LEU A 240 20.24 -6.13 16.86
C LEU A 240 21.43 -5.94 17.80
N GLY A 241 21.70 -6.90 18.68
CA GLY A 241 22.68 -6.77 19.76
C GLY A 241 22.05 -6.22 21.04
N PRO A 242 22.83 -5.59 21.94
CA PRO A 242 22.30 -4.99 23.17
C PRO A 242 21.25 -3.92 22.88
N VAL A 243 20.06 -4.08 23.48
CA VAL A 243 18.95 -3.13 23.38
C VAL A 243 18.95 -2.25 24.65
N PRO A 244 18.99 -0.91 24.54
CA PRO A 244 18.94 -0.03 25.71
C PRO A 244 17.63 -0.14 26.50
N ASP A 245 17.67 0.14 27.81
CA ASP A 245 16.51 -0.04 28.71
C ASP A 245 15.29 0.83 28.33
N ASN A 246 15.53 1.98 27.69
CA ASN A 246 14.48 2.87 27.21
C ASN A 246 13.82 2.43 25.90
N PHE A 247 14.15 1.23 25.38
CA PHE A 247 13.52 0.66 24.19
C PHE A 247 12.53 -0.47 24.53
N ILE A 248 11.49 -0.56 23.70
CA ILE A 248 10.57 -1.69 23.59
C ILE A 248 10.64 -2.16 22.14
N VAL A 249 11.28 -3.30 21.90
CA VAL A 249 11.54 -3.81 20.56
C VAL A 249 10.74 -5.10 20.34
N HIS A 250 9.89 -5.12 19.31
CA HIS A 250 9.12 -6.31 18.95
C HIS A 250 9.05 -6.47 17.42
N PRO A 251 8.89 -7.72 16.92
CA PRO A 251 8.58 -7.95 15.51
C PRO A 251 7.28 -7.26 15.07
N TYR A 252 6.28 -7.24 15.96
CA TYR A 252 4.98 -6.62 15.71
C TYR A 252 4.49 -5.87 16.96
N VAL A 253 3.83 -4.74 16.76
CA VAL A 253 3.24 -3.91 17.81
C VAL A 253 1.79 -3.53 17.47
N PRO A 254 0.92 -3.27 18.47
CA PRO A 254 -0.41 -2.73 18.22
C PRO A 254 -0.31 -1.26 17.78
N GLN A 255 0.00 -1.03 16.50
CA GLN A 255 0.37 0.28 15.96
C GLN A 255 -0.62 1.40 16.33
N LEU A 256 -1.94 1.16 16.24
CA LEU A 256 -2.94 2.18 16.59
C LEU A 256 -2.85 2.60 18.06
N ASP A 257 -2.65 1.63 18.97
CA ASP A 257 -2.49 1.91 20.40
C ASP A 257 -1.17 2.60 20.73
N VAL A 258 -0.10 2.27 20.00
CA VAL A 258 1.20 2.92 20.12
C VAL A 258 1.12 4.36 19.61
N LEU A 259 0.52 4.58 18.44
CA LEU A 259 0.34 5.92 17.84
C LEU A 259 -0.49 6.83 18.74
N ALA A 260 -1.57 6.32 19.35
CA ALA A 260 -2.38 7.07 20.32
C ALA A 260 -1.61 7.60 21.54
N ARG A 261 -0.39 7.09 21.78
CA ARG A 261 0.50 7.46 22.89
C ARG A 261 1.85 8.01 22.42
N SER A 262 2.04 8.14 21.10
CA SER A 262 3.28 8.59 20.50
C SER A 262 3.33 10.11 20.40
N SER A 263 4.51 10.68 20.62
CA SER A 263 4.75 12.10 20.39
C SER A 263 5.39 12.35 19.03
N ILE A 264 6.10 11.37 18.46
CA ILE A 264 6.71 11.41 17.12
C ILE A 264 6.67 10.00 16.52
N PHE A 265 6.51 9.89 15.20
CA PHE A 265 6.61 8.64 14.47
C PHE A 265 7.66 8.70 13.35
N ILE A 266 8.73 7.89 13.46
CA ILE A 266 9.66 7.61 12.36
C ILE A 266 9.08 6.47 11.53
N SER A 267 8.76 6.78 10.27
CA SER A 267 8.07 5.88 9.35
C SER A 267 8.79 5.73 8.02
N HIS A 268 8.63 4.58 7.37
CA HIS A 268 8.98 4.44 5.95
C HIS A 268 8.11 5.26 5.00
N GLY A 269 6.98 5.84 5.43
CA GLY A 269 6.12 6.66 4.57
C GLY A 269 5.03 5.92 3.82
N GLY A 270 4.72 4.67 4.18
CA GLY A 270 3.56 3.95 3.61
C GLY A 270 2.24 4.64 3.96
N MET A 271 1.36 4.79 2.96
CA MET A 271 0.15 5.62 3.07
C MET A 271 -0.72 5.28 4.29
N ASN A 272 -0.99 4.01 4.56
CA ASN A 272 -1.78 3.59 5.71
C ASN A 272 -1.17 4.04 7.04
N SER A 273 0.13 3.85 7.23
CA SER A 273 0.83 4.25 8.46
C SER A 273 0.82 5.77 8.65
N ILE A 274 0.97 6.53 7.55
CA ILE A 274 0.91 7.98 7.59
C ILE A 274 -0.50 8.46 7.94
N MET A 275 -1.54 7.93 7.29
CA MET A 275 -2.91 8.31 7.60
C MET A 275 -3.32 7.93 9.03
N GLU A 276 -2.86 6.78 9.54
CA GLU A 276 -3.07 6.39 10.94
C GLU A 276 -2.40 7.39 11.90
N ALA A 277 -1.14 7.77 11.66
CA ALA A 277 -0.43 8.73 12.50
C ALA A 277 -1.10 10.11 12.49
N LEU A 278 -1.48 10.60 11.32
CA LEU A 278 -2.20 11.86 11.16
C LEU A 278 -3.57 11.85 11.86
N SER A 279 -4.25 10.70 11.89
CA SER A 279 -5.53 10.56 12.61
C SER A 279 -5.39 10.74 14.13
N TYR A 280 -4.19 10.50 14.68
CA TYR A 280 -3.84 10.75 16.08
C TYR A 280 -3.08 12.07 16.30
N GLY A 281 -2.88 12.87 15.24
CA GLY A 281 -2.12 14.13 15.33
C GLY A 281 -0.64 13.93 15.65
N VAL A 282 -0.05 12.79 15.28
CA VAL A 282 1.35 12.47 15.54
C VAL A 282 2.24 13.03 14.42
N PRO A 283 3.19 13.93 14.71
CA PRO A 283 4.18 14.41 13.75
C PRO A 283 5.06 13.29 13.20
N LEU A 284 5.51 13.46 11.95
CA LEU A 284 6.16 12.42 11.17
C LEU A 284 7.63 12.73 10.93
N ILE A 285 8.46 11.69 10.87
CA ILE A 285 9.78 11.73 10.25
C ILE A 285 9.80 10.59 9.24
N ILE A 286 9.89 10.90 7.95
CA ILE A 286 9.76 9.91 6.89
C ILE A 286 11.12 9.55 6.31
N ILE A 287 11.42 8.25 6.30
CA ILE A 287 12.63 7.66 5.71
C ILE A 287 12.18 6.73 4.58
N PRO A 288 11.94 7.29 3.38
CA PRO A 288 11.35 6.54 2.28
C PRO A 288 12.33 5.51 1.72
N GLN A 289 11.76 4.41 1.23
CA GLN A 289 12.48 3.32 0.57
C GLN A 289 11.97 3.05 -0.84
N LEU A 290 10.73 3.45 -1.12
CA LEU A 290 10.10 3.36 -2.44
C LEU A 290 9.79 4.76 -2.99
N PRO A 291 9.70 4.90 -4.31
CA PRO A 291 9.37 6.19 -4.93
C PRO A 291 8.02 6.76 -4.45
N GLU A 292 6.97 5.93 -4.28
CA GLU A 292 5.68 6.38 -3.73
C GLU A 292 5.81 6.93 -2.29
N GLN A 293 6.72 6.37 -1.49
CA GLN A 293 6.98 6.84 -0.13
C GLN A 293 7.72 8.18 -0.16
N GLU A 294 8.57 8.44 -1.15
CA GLU A 294 9.17 9.76 -1.34
C GLU A 294 8.12 10.83 -1.64
N LEU A 295 7.11 10.53 -2.46
CA LEU A 295 5.99 11.45 -2.68
C LEU A 295 5.23 11.72 -1.39
N THR A 296 5.04 10.69 -0.57
CA THR A 296 4.42 10.85 0.75
C THR A 296 5.28 11.72 1.66
N ALA A 297 6.61 11.54 1.67
CA ALA A 297 7.53 12.39 2.41
C ALA A 297 7.46 13.86 1.97
N ARG A 298 7.51 14.11 0.66
CA ARG A 298 7.38 15.47 0.09
C ARG A 298 6.05 16.10 0.47
N ARG A 299 4.95 15.32 0.39
CA ARG A 299 3.62 15.82 0.73
C ARG A 299 3.48 16.20 2.20
N VAL A 300 4.11 15.43 3.09
CA VAL A 300 4.16 15.72 4.52
C VAL A 300 4.89 17.04 4.79
N VAL A 301 6.02 17.29 4.12
CA VAL A 301 6.76 18.56 4.20
C VAL A 301 5.94 19.72 3.65
N GLU A 302 5.32 19.55 2.46
CA GLU A 302 4.48 20.58 1.83
C GLU A 302 3.31 21.03 2.70
N LEU A 303 2.82 20.13 3.57
CA LEU A 303 1.68 20.37 4.46
C LEU A 303 2.09 20.69 5.90
N ASP A 304 3.39 20.82 6.19
CA ASP A 304 3.93 21.10 7.53
C ASP A 304 3.50 20.06 8.59
N LEU A 305 3.54 18.78 8.20
CA LEU A 305 3.13 17.64 9.03
C LEU A 305 4.31 16.87 9.65
N GLY A 306 5.54 17.26 9.30
CA GLY A 306 6.79 16.56 9.67
C GLY A 306 7.95 16.87 8.75
#